data_AF-A0A429END3-F1
#
_entry.id   AF-A0A429END3-F1
#
_cell.length_a   1.000
_cell.length_b   1.000
_cell.length_c   1.000
_cell.angle_alpha   90.00
_cell.angle_beta   90.00
_cell.angle_gamma   90.00
#
_symmetry.space_group_name_H-M   'P 1'
#
loop_
_entity.id
_entity.type
_entity.pdbx_description
1 polymer ?
#
loop_
_entity_poly.entity_id
_entity_poly.type
_entity_poly.pdbx_seq_one_letter_code
_entity_poly.pdbx_strand_id
1 'polypeptide(L)'
;MSTDGQPHILAIGGGSFVPDGREGLAPSPLLRYAVDLTGQDRPRVCFLTTALGDGAEYVSRFYAAFAALDAEVSHLALFPMPNVADMRAHLLTQDLVYVSGGSVANLLALWRLHGLDAIMREAWEAGVVLSGQSAGALCWHVGGNTDSFGPQLRPLTDGLGLLPYSCGVHYDSDPQRRPLLQQLVGEGTLPGGYAADESVALHYVGTEFVQAVSFRQEAGAYRVEPDGPGTAKETRLEPRLLASL
;
A
#
# COMPACT_ATOMS: atom_id res chain seq x y z
N MET A 1 15.07 9.23 -5.39
CA MET A 1 14.93 8.33 -6.56
C MET A 1 15.43 6.94 -6.19
N SER A 2 14.77 5.87 -6.63
CA SER A 2 15.14 4.47 -6.33
C SER A 2 16.56 4.09 -6.74
N THR A 3 17.11 3.06 -6.08
CA THR A 3 18.51 2.60 -6.25
C THR A 3 18.89 2.20 -7.69
N ASP A 4 17.94 1.70 -8.48
CA ASP A 4 18.17 1.17 -9.82
C ASP A 4 17.54 2.03 -10.94
N GLY A 5 16.93 3.17 -10.57
CA GLY A 5 16.21 4.05 -11.47
C GLY A 5 14.90 3.47 -12.01
N GLN A 6 14.41 2.35 -11.46
CA GLN A 6 13.15 1.73 -11.87
C GLN A 6 12.00 2.18 -10.95
N PRO A 7 10.73 2.16 -11.41
CA PRO A 7 9.59 2.46 -10.55
C PRO A 7 9.34 1.32 -9.54
N HIS A 8 9.25 1.60 -8.24
CA HIS A 8 8.95 0.59 -7.22
C HIS A 8 7.59 0.81 -6.57
N ILE A 9 6.87 -0.29 -6.31
CA ILE A 9 5.69 -0.29 -5.44
C ILE A 9 5.85 -1.37 -4.38
N LEU A 10 5.65 -0.99 -3.11
CA LEU A 10 5.57 -1.92 -1.99
C LEU A 10 4.15 -1.90 -1.39
N ALA A 11 3.38 -2.93 -1.68
CA ALA A 11 1.99 -3.07 -1.23
C ALA A 11 1.94 -3.95 0.03
N ILE A 12 1.60 -3.36 1.18
CA ILE A 12 1.63 -4.01 2.49
C ILE A 12 0.23 -4.50 2.88
N GLY A 13 0.08 -5.80 3.18
CA GLY A 13 -1.20 -6.39 3.61
C GLY A 13 -1.68 -5.79 4.93
N GLY A 14 -0.76 -5.63 5.88
CA GLY A 14 -0.95 -5.01 7.19
C GLY A 14 0.37 -5.01 7.98
N GLY A 15 0.43 -4.32 9.12
CA GLY A 15 1.63 -4.32 9.96
C GLY A 15 2.79 -3.43 9.48
N SER A 16 2.50 -2.30 8.85
CA SER A 16 3.51 -1.26 8.54
C SER A 16 4.14 -0.68 9.81
N PHE A 17 3.41 -0.69 10.91
CA PHE A 17 3.90 -0.29 12.23
C PHE A 17 3.70 -1.43 13.22
N VAL A 18 4.62 -1.52 14.18
CA VAL A 18 4.58 -2.48 15.28
C VAL A 18 4.52 -1.75 16.62
N PRO A 19 3.93 -2.34 17.67
CA PRO A 19 3.94 -1.76 19.01
C PRO A 19 5.37 -1.48 19.50
N ASP A 20 5.56 -0.31 20.11
CA ASP A 20 6.79 0.10 20.79
C ASP A 20 6.47 0.58 22.20
N GLY A 21 6.67 -0.29 23.18
CA GLY A 21 6.24 -0.05 24.56
C GLY A 21 4.71 -0.02 24.71
N ARG A 22 4.22 0.75 25.67
CA ARG A 22 2.79 0.74 26.06
C ARG A 22 1.88 1.48 25.07
N GLU A 23 2.36 2.60 24.53
CA GLU A 23 1.55 3.53 23.73
C GLU A 23 2.26 3.92 22.41
N GLY A 24 3.48 3.44 22.18
CA GLY A 24 4.29 3.81 21.01
C GLY A 24 4.05 2.90 19.81
N LEU A 25 4.40 3.42 18.64
CA LEU A 25 4.44 2.68 17.39
C LEU A 25 5.80 2.93 16.74
N ALA A 26 6.45 1.87 16.31
CA ALA A 26 7.68 1.94 15.52
C ALA A 26 7.41 1.45 14.09
N PRO A 27 8.11 2.00 13.08
CA PRO A 27 8.10 1.46 11.73
C PRO A 27 8.55 0.00 11.73
N SER A 28 7.76 -0.87 11.11
CA SER A 28 8.10 -2.29 10.99
C SER A 28 9.27 -2.48 10.01
N PRO A 29 9.88 -3.68 9.98
CA PRO A 29 10.86 -4.01 8.96
C PRO A 29 10.35 -3.83 7.52
N LEU A 30 9.03 -3.89 7.27
CA LEU A 30 8.46 -3.62 5.94
C LEU A 30 8.61 -2.15 5.55
N LEU A 31 8.39 -1.22 6.48
CA LEU A 31 8.60 0.21 6.21
C LEU A 31 10.06 0.55 6.03
N ARG A 32 10.96 -0.09 6.79
CA ARG A 32 12.40 0.05 6.57
C ARG A 32 12.80 -0.48 5.19
N TYR A 33 12.27 -1.63 4.78
CA TYR A 33 12.47 -2.13 3.43
C TYR A 33 11.98 -1.13 2.36
N ALA A 34 10.83 -0.48 2.55
CA ALA A 34 10.37 0.59 1.65
C ALA A 34 11.34 1.77 1.57
N VAL A 35 11.95 2.15 2.70
CA VAL A 35 13.00 3.17 2.76
C VAL A 35 14.28 2.70 2.06
N ASP A 36 14.71 1.46 2.28
CA ASP A 36 15.93 0.92 1.66
C ASP A 36 15.83 0.92 0.12
N LEU A 37 14.63 0.70 -0.44
CA LEU A 37 14.39 0.79 -1.89
C LEU A 37 14.71 2.18 -2.47
N THR A 38 14.65 3.23 -1.65
CA THR A 38 14.99 4.60 -2.07
C THR A 38 16.49 4.79 -2.30
N GLY A 39 17.34 3.97 -1.68
CA GLY A 39 18.80 4.11 -1.78
C GLY A 39 19.38 5.37 -1.15
N GLN A 40 18.59 6.14 -0.38
CA GLN A 40 19.03 7.35 0.28
C GLN A 40 19.37 7.06 1.73
N ASP A 41 20.48 7.61 2.23
CA ASP A 41 20.84 7.54 3.65
C ASP A 41 19.81 8.26 4.52
N ARG A 42 19.27 9.38 4.02
CA ARG A 42 18.25 10.20 4.68
C ARG A 42 17.13 10.57 3.69
N PRO A 43 16.16 9.66 3.43
CA PRO A 43 15.16 9.86 2.39
C PRO A 43 14.15 10.95 2.76
N ARG A 44 13.58 11.61 1.75
CA ARG A 44 12.37 12.42 1.88
C ARG A 44 11.14 11.52 1.81
N VAL A 45 10.37 11.50 2.89
CA VAL A 45 9.18 10.66 3.03
C VAL A 45 7.95 11.57 3.14
N CYS A 46 7.02 11.45 2.20
CA CYS A 46 5.70 12.07 2.31
C CYS A 46 4.66 11.00 2.64
N PHE A 47 3.93 11.17 3.73
CA PHE A 47 2.80 10.29 4.03
C PHE A 47 1.44 10.95 3.72
N LEU A 48 0.46 10.14 3.35
CA LEU A 48 -0.92 10.56 3.09
C LEU A 48 -1.86 9.76 3.98
N THR A 49 -2.75 10.47 4.68
CA THR A 49 -3.78 9.90 5.55
C THR A 49 -5.20 10.16 5.03
N THR A 50 -5.34 10.39 3.72
CA THR A 50 -6.62 10.72 3.08
C THR A 50 -7.67 9.62 3.27
N ALA A 51 -7.23 8.36 3.33
CA ALA A 51 -8.08 7.21 3.64
C ALA A 51 -8.75 7.29 5.04
N LEU A 52 -8.17 8.09 5.93
CA LEU A 52 -8.62 8.39 7.29
C LEU A 52 -9.20 9.82 7.42
N GLY A 53 -9.42 10.51 6.29
CA GLY A 53 -9.93 11.87 6.25
C GLY A 53 -8.94 12.95 6.70
N ASP A 54 -7.63 12.66 6.64
CA ASP A 54 -6.55 13.57 7.06
C ASP A 54 -6.69 14.09 8.51
N GLY A 55 -7.30 13.29 9.39
CA GLY A 55 -7.50 13.67 10.79
C GLY A 55 -6.19 14.00 11.52
N ALA A 56 -6.15 15.13 12.22
CA ALA A 56 -4.95 15.65 12.89
C ALA A 56 -4.31 14.65 13.88
N GLU A 57 -5.12 13.82 14.55
CA GLU A 57 -4.65 12.73 15.41
C GLU A 57 -3.80 11.71 14.63
N TYR A 58 -4.27 11.30 13.45
CA TYR A 58 -3.53 10.38 12.59
C TYR A 58 -2.25 11.02 12.09
N VAL A 59 -2.32 12.27 11.58
CA VAL A 59 -1.13 13.00 11.13
C VAL A 59 -0.07 13.07 12.24
N SER A 60 -0.47 13.43 13.46
CA SER A 60 0.44 13.46 14.61
C SER A 60 1.03 12.09 14.94
N ARG A 61 0.23 11.02 14.89
CA ARG A 61 0.70 9.64 15.13
C ARG A 61 1.70 9.19 14.08
N PHE A 62 1.46 9.51 12.81
CA PHE A 62 2.39 9.20 11.73
C PHE A 62 3.71 9.95 11.87
N TYR A 63 3.68 11.24 12.21
CA TYR A 63 4.92 11.96 12.52
C TYR A 63 5.70 11.33 13.68
N ALA A 64 5.02 10.95 14.76
CA ALA A 64 5.67 10.29 15.89
C ALA A 64 6.31 8.95 15.49
N ALA A 65 5.62 8.15 14.68
CA ALA A 65 6.13 6.87 14.21
C ALA A 65 7.30 7.02 13.22
N PHE A 66 7.19 7.94 12.26
CA PHE A 66 8.25 8.20 11.28
C PHE A 66 9.49 8.89 11.89
N ALA A 67 9.36 9.55 13.05
CA ALA A 67 10.51 10.13 13.75
C ALA A 67 11.55 9.08 14.20
N ALA A 68 11.19 7.80 14.23
CA ALA A 68 12.12 6.69 14.47
C ALA A 68 12.98 6.33 13.24
N LEU A 69 12.70 6.91 12.07
CA LEU A 69 13.53 6.80 10.87
C LEU A 69 14.42 8.04 10.75
N ASP A 70 15.65 7.85 10.27
CA ASP A 70 16.51 8.96 9.87
C ASP A 70 16.02 9.51 8.51
N ALA A 71 14.92 10.26 8.52
CA ALA A 71 14.24 10.72 7.30
C ALA A 71 13.78 12.18 7.41
N GLU A 72 13.63 12.84 6.26
CA GLU A 72 12.94 14.11 6.14
C GLU A 72 11.45 13.85 5.91
N VAL A 73 10.63 14.07 6.94
CA VAL A 73 9.22 13.66 6.92
C VAL A 73 8.30 14.85 6.61
N SER A 74 7.40 14.66 5.64
CA SER A 74 6.32 15.58 5.29
C SER A 74 5.00 14.83 5.16
N HIS A 75 3.89 15.56 5.00
CA HIS A 75 2.60 14.97 4.71
C HIS A 75 1.82 15.81 3.70
N LEU A 76 0.99 15.15 2.92
CA LEU A 76 0.01 15.77 2.06
C LEU A 76 -1.39 15.48 2.58
N ALA A 77 -2.12 16.54 2.92
CA ALA A 77 -3.52 16.49 3.34
C ALA A 77 -4.39 17.22 2.32
N LEU A 78 -5.63 16.77 2.14
CA LEU A 78 -6.65 17.40 1.29
C LEU A 78 -7.76 18.07 2.10
N PHE A 79 -7.89 17.73 3.39
CA PHE A 79 -8.86 18.36 4.30
C PHE A 79 -8.25 19.43 5.22
N PRO A 80 -8.96 20.54 5.48
CA PRO A 80 -10.16 20.97 4.74
C PRO A 80 -9.81 21.40 3.29
N MET A 81 -8.57 21.81 3.04
CA MET A 81 -8.02 22.10 1.71
C MET A 81 -6.58 21.55 1.61
N PRO A 82 -6.01 21.39 0.39
CA PRO A 82 -4.62 21.03 0.21
C PRO A 82 -3.66 21.86 1.08
N ASN A 83 -2.81 21.20 1.86
CA ASN A 83 -1.83 21.85 2.73
C ASN A 83 -0.55 22.30 2.00
N VAL A 84 -0.37 21.88 0.76
CA VAL A 84 0.74 22.27 -0.12
C VAL A 84 0.22 23.02 -1.34
N ALA A 85 0.95 24.07 -1.76
CA ALA A 85 0.53 24.91 -2.88
C ALA A 85 0.62 24.20 -4.24
N ASP A 86 1.67 23.38 -4.43
CA ASP A 86 1.88 22.58 -5.64
C ASP A 86 2.11 21.12 -5.22
N MET A 87 1.03 20.34 -5.27
CA MET A 87 1.06 18.91 -4.92
C MET A 87 1.97 18.10 -5.84
N ARG A 88 2.01 18.45 -7.13
CA ARG A 88 2.84 17.76 -8.12
C ARG A 88 4.31 17.97 -7.83
N ALA A 89 4.74 19.22 -7.69
CA ALA A 89 6.12 19.54 -7.34
C ALA A 89 6.51 18.93 -5.99
N HIS A 90 5.62 18.97 -5.00
CA HIS A 90 5.89 18.36 -3.70
C HIS A 90 6.15 16.85 -3.83
N LEU A 91 5.23 16.11 -4.45
CA LEU A 91 5.32 14.64 -4.55
C LEU A 91 6.49 14.16 -5.42
N LEU A 92 6.82 14.86 -6.52
CA LEU A 92 7.96 14.53 -7.39
C LEU A 92 9.33 14.73 -6.71
N THR A 93 9.39 15.49 -5.61
CA THR A 93 10.64 15.72 -4.87
C THR A 93 10.88 14.72 -3.74
N GLN A 94 9.93 13.82 -3.50
CA GLN A 94 10.02 12.78 -2.47
C GLN A 94 10.83 11.60 -2.95
N ASP A 95 11.40 10.84 -2.02
CA ASP A 95 12.02 9.56 -2.30
C ASP A 95 11.04 8.41 -2.06
N LEU A 96 10.16 8.56 -1.07
CA LEU A 96 9.11 7.62 -0.71
C LEU A 96 7.79 8.36 -0.48
N VAL A 97 6.73 7.85 -1.09
CA VAL A 97 5.35 8.23 -0.76
C VAL A 97 4.67 7.04 -0.07
N TYR A 98 4.20 7.25 1.16
CA TYR A 98 3.50 6.24 1.94
C TYR A 98 2.01 6.59 2.11
N VAL A 99 1.12 5.64 1.82
CA VAL A 99 -0.34 5.82 1.96
C VAL A 99 -0.88 4.95 3.09
N SER A 100 -1.61 5.56 4.01
CA SER A 100 -2.21 4.85 5.14
C SER A 100 -3.35 3.90 4.73
N GLY A 101 -3.70 2.98 5.63
CA GLY A 101 -4.98 2.27 5.57
C GLY A 101 -6.18 3.19 5.85
N GLY A 102 -7.39 2.68 5.65
CA GLY A 102 -8.65 3.43 5.81
C GLY A 102 -9.65 3.08 4.70
N SER A 103 -10.42 4.06 4.22
CA SER A 103 -11.33 3.89 3.09
C SER A 103 -10.61 4.15 1.76
N VAL A 104 -10.42 3.09 0.96
CA VAL A 104 -9.86 3.21 -0.40
C VAL A 104 -10.84 3.89 -1.35
N ALA A 105 -12.15 3.71 -1.17
CA ALA A 105 -13.14 4.41 -1.98
C ALA A 105 -13.07 5.93 -1.76
N ASN A 106 -12.95 6.38 -0.49
CA ASN A 106 -12.88 7.80 -0.17
C ASN A 106 -11.57 8.42 -0.66
N LEU A 107 -10.44 7.76 -0.46
CA LEU A 107 -9.15 8.30 -0.92
C LEU A 107 -9.15 8.42 -2.45
N LEU A 108 -9.61 7.40 -3.20
CA LEU A 108 -9.63 7.44 -4.66
C LEU A 108 -10.58 8.51 -5.21
N ALA A 109 -11.76 8.69 -4.58
CA ALA A 109 -12.70 9.73 -4.96
C ALA A 109 -12.07 11.13 -4.84
N LEU A 110 -11.41 11.41 -3.71
CA LEU A 110 -10.73 12.69 -3.51
C LEU A 110 -9.51 12.85 -4.40
N TRP A 111 -8.72 11.79 -4.57
CA TRP A 111 -7.52 11.87 -5.39
C TRP A 111 -7.85 12.20 -6.84
N ARG A 112 -8.86 11.57 -7.42
CA ARG A 112 -9.34 11.91 -8.77
C ARG A 112 -9.86 13.34 -8.84
N LEU A 113 -10.60 13.79 -7.82
CA LEU A 113 -11.09 15.17 -7.75
C LEU A 113 -9.94 16.19 -7.75
N HIS A 114 -8.84 15.85 -7.07
CA HIS A 114 -7.67 16.72 -6.90
C HIS A 114 -6.54 16.45 -7.92
N GLY A 115 -6.73 15.53 -8.88
CA GLY A 115 -5.73 15.14 -9.89
C GLY A 115 -4.52 14.36 -9.34
N LEU A 116 -4.62 13.82 -8.12
CA LEU A 116 -3.55 13.04 -7.50
C LEU A 116 -3.34 11.68 -8.17
N ASP A 117 -4.35 11.13 -8.83
CA ASP A 117 -4.21 9.92 -9.63
C ASP A 117 -3.14 10.06 -10.73
N ALA A 118 -3.18 11.16 -11.48
CA ALA A 118 -2.18 11.48 -12.50
C ALA A 118 -0.81 11.81 -11.87
N ILE A 119 -0.80 12.58 -10.78
CA ILE A 119 0.45 12.98 -10.10
C ILE A 119 1.17 11.76 -9.51
N MET A 120 0.44 10.81 -8.91
CA MET A 120 1.04 9.60 -8.35
C MET A 120 1.64 8.70 -9.42
N ARG A 121 0.97 8.56 -10.58
CA ARG A 121 1.53 7.87 -11.74
C ARG A 121 2.84 8.51 -12.18
N GLU A 122 2.84 9.84 -12.31
CA GLU A 122 4.03 10.57 -12.73
C GLU A 122 5.18 10.45 -11.71
N ALA A 123 4.89 10.58 -10.42
CA ALA A 123 5.88 10.41 -9.36
C ALA A 123 6.50 9.01 -9.41
N TRP A 124 5.67 7.98 -9.57
CA TRP A 124 6.12 6.60 -9.72
C TRP A 124 7.00 6.40 -10.96
N GLU A 125 6.58 6.89 -12.12
CA GLU A 125 7.35 6.84 -13.37
C GLU A 125 8.67 7.62 -13.29
N ALA A 126 8.73 8.65 -12.43
CA ALA A 126 9.95 9.40 -12.12
C ALA A 126 10.86 8.73 -11.07
N GLY A 127 10.52 7.52 -10.60
CA GLY A 127 11.33 6.73 -9.67
C GLY A 127 11.13 7.06 -8.19
N VAL A 128 10.02 7.72 -7.83
CA VAL A 128 9.56 7.80 -6.44
C VAL A 128 9.04 6.43 -6.02
N VAL A 129 9.53 5.91 -4.88
CA VAL A 129 9.02 4.65 -4.34
C VAL A 129 7.61 4.90 -3.81
N LEU A 130 6.63 4.10 -4.25
CA LEU A 130 5.29 4.12 -3.68
C LEU A 130 5.15 2.98 -2.68
N SER A 131 4.55 3.26 -1.53
CA SER A 131 4.23 2.25 -0.55
C SER A 131 2.90 2.55 0.12
N GLY A 132 2.27 1.54 0.69
CA GLY A 132 1.11 1.75 1.53
C GLY A 132 0.60 0.46 2.12
N GLN A 133 -0.22 0.58 3.15
CA GLN A 133 -0.87 -0.56 3.80
C GLN A 133 -2.36 -0.56 3.54
N SER A 134 -2.95 -1.76 3.44
CA SER A 134 -4.41 -1.92 3.42
C SER A 134 -5.02 -1.15 2.24
N ALA A 135 -5.87 -0.15 2.48
CA ALA A 135 -6.35 0.77 1.45
C ALA A 135 -5.23 1.41 0.61
N GLY A 136 -4.12 1.80 1.26
CA GLY A 136 -2.95 2.34 0.57
C GLY A 136 -2.15 1.31 -0.24
N ALA A 137 -2.31 0.01 0.03
CA ALA A 137 -1.77 -1.04 -0.82
C ALA A 137 -2.70 -1.31 -2.01
N LEU A 138 -4.00 -1.36 -1.75
CA LEU A 138 -5.04 -1.63 -2.74
C LEU A 138 -5.11 -0.53 -3.80
N CYS A 139 -4.96 0.75 -3.42
CA CYS A 139 -5.16 1.87 -4.36
C CYS A 139 -4.25 1.82 -5.60
N TRP A 140 -3.05 1.24 -5.53
CA TRP A 140 -2.12 1.12 -6.66
C TRP A 140 -2.57 0.12 -7.73
N HIS A 141 -3.41 -0.84 -7.34
CA HIS A 141 -3.85 -1.96 -8.17
C HIS A 141 -5.05 -1.57 -9.03
N VAL A 142 -5.47 -2.44 -9.95
CA VAL A 142 -6.74 -2.23 -10.66
C VAL A 142 -7.95 -2.36 -9.75
N GLY A 143 -7.83 -3.14 -8.67
CA GLY A 143 -8.94 -3.40 -7.76
C GLY A 143 -8.63 -4.42 -6.68
N GLY A 144 -9.65 -4.73 -5.87
CA GLY A 144 -9.60 -5.66 -4.75
C GLY A 144 -10.96 -5.74 -4.06
N ASN A 145 -10.99 -6.26 -2.83
CA ASN A 145 -12.18 -6.19 -1.98
C ASN A 145 -11.99 -5.22 -0.82
N THR A 146 -13.06 -4.53 -0.42
CA THR A 146 -12.98 -3.47 0.59
C THR A 146 -14.25 -3.33 1.41
N ASP A 147 -14.05 -2.90 2.64
CA ASP A 147 -15.02 -2.48 3.66
C ASP A 147 -15.21 -0.95 3.70
N SER A 148 -14.72 -0.20 2.69
CA SER A 148 -14.84 1.28 2.55
C SER A 148 -16.27 1.85 2.62
N PHE A 149 -17.23 0.96 2.78
CA PHE A 149 -18.59 1.00 2.32
C PHE A 149 -19.54 0.40 3.37
N GLY A 150 -18.99 -0.01 4.51
CA GLY A 150 -19.65 -0.80 5.55
C GLY A 150 -18.93 -2.13 5.81
N PRO A 151 -19.32 -2.86 6.86
CA PRO A 151 -18.62 -4.07 7.33
C PRO A 151 -18.69 -5.25 6.36
N GLN A 152 -19.64 -5.24 5.42
CA GLN A 152 -19.74 -6.24 4.36
C GLN A 152 -18.80 -5.83 3.22
N LEU A 153 -17.82 -6.68 2.92
CA LEU A 153 -16.88 -6.42 1.83
C LEU A 153 -17.60 -6.34 0.48
N ARG A 154 -17.14 -5.42 -0.35
CA ARG A 154 -17.57 -5.22 -1.74
C ARG A 154 -16.37 -5.19 -2.68
N PRO A 155 -16.55 -5.55 -3.96
CA PRO A 155 -15.52 -5.31 -4.96
C PRO A 155 -15.26 -3.81 -5.12
N LEU A 156 -14.00 -3.45 -5.32
CA LEU A 156 -13.55 -2.20 -5.90
C LEU A 156 -12.82 -2.56 -7.20
N THR A 157 -13.28 -2.07 -8.34
CA THR A 157 -12.76 -2.42 -9.68
C THR A 157 -12.12 -1.23 -10.39
N ASP A 158 -12.06 -0.10 -9.70
CA ASP A 158 -11.54 1.17 -10.19
C ASP A 158 -10.45 1.69 -9.26
N GLY A 159 -9.39 0.91 -9.02
CA GLY A 159 -8.17 1.46 -8.41
C GLY A 159 -7.43 2.41 -9.36
N LEU A 160 -6.21 2.84 -9.00
CA LEU A 160 -5.39 3.67 -9.89
C LEU A 160 -4.86 2.90 -11.10
N GLY A 161 -4.81 1.57 -11.02
CA GLY A 161 -4.34 0.72 -12.11
C GLY A 161 -2.89 1.02 -12.52
N LEU A 162 -2.02 1.30 -11.54
CA LEU A 162 -0.57 1.29 -11.78
C LEU A 162 -0.11 -0.16 -11.94
N LEU A 163 -0.64 -1.06 -11.10
CA LEU A 163 -0.42 -2.51 -11.16
C LEU A 163 -1.64 -3.19 -11.80
N PRO A 164 -1.46 -4.05 -12.83
CA PRO A 164 -2.55 -4.69 -13.57
C PRO A 164 -3.20 -5.88 -12.84
N TYR A 165 -3.00 -5.99 -11.53
CA TYR A 165 -3.39 -7.14 -10.71
C TYR A 165 -4.48 -6.75 -9.72
N SER A 166 -5.26 -7.73 -9.28
CA SER A 166 -6.07 -7.56 -8.05
C SER A 166 -5.21 -7.60 -6.79
N CYS A 167 -5.67 -6.95 -5.72
CA CYS A 167 -4.99 -6.88 -4.43
C CYS A 167 -5.84 -7.45 -3.31
N GLY A 168 -5.30 -8.44 -2.61
CA GLY A 168 -5.78 -8.91 -1.30
C GLY A 168 -4.90 -8.37 -0.18
N VAL A 169 -5.52 -7.77 0.83
CA VAL A 169 -4.85 -7.30 2.06
C VAL A 169 -5.51 -7.99 3.26
N HIS A 170 -4.88 -7.97 4.45
CA HIS A 170 -5.46 -8.57 5.67
C HIS A 170 -5.97 -10.01 5.45
N TYR A 171 -5.23 -10.78 4.65
CA TYR A 171 -5.76 -11.99 4.01
C TYR A 171 -5.94 -13.17 4.99
N ASP A 172 -5.24 -13.13 6.12
CA ASP A 172 -5.34 -14.06 7.25
C ASP A 172 -6.19 -13.52 8.43
N SER A 173 -6.43 -12.20 8.49
CA SER A 173 -7.03 -11.56 9.67
C SER A 173 -8.52 -11.23 9.52
N ASP A 174 -9.02 -11.07 8.30
CA ASP A 174 -10.45 -10.89 8.01
C ASP A 174 -11.00 -12.08 7.19
N PRO A 175 -11.87 -12.93 7.78
CA PRO A 175 -12.34 -14.15 7.14
C PRO A 175 -13.17 -13.91 5.87
N GLN A 176 -13.65 -12.69 5.61
CA GLN A 176 -14.38 -12.37 4.38
C GLN A 176 -13.44 -12.19 3.18
N ARG A 177 -12.19 -11.77 3.39
CA ARG A 177 -11.31 -11.28 2.32
C ARG A 177 -10.85 -12.37 1.37
N ARG A 178 -10.44 -13.52 1.92
CA ARG A 178 -9.93 -14.65 1.14
C ARG A 178 -10.99 -15.29 0.26
N PRO A 179 -12.17 -15.70 0.78
CA PRO A 179 -13.23 -16.24 -0.06
C PRO A 179 -13.73 -15.25 -1.11
N LEU A 180 -13.93 -13.97 -0.74
CA LEU A 180 -14.45 -12.98 -1.67
C LEU A 180 -13.46 -12.65 -2.79
N LEU A 181 -12.16 -12.55 -2.50
CA LEU A 181 -11.17 -12.30 -3.55
C LEU A 181 -11.18 -13.44 -4.58
N GLN A 182 -11.14 -14.69 -4.10
CA GLN A 182 -11.17 -15.86 -4.99
C GLN A 182 -12.45 -15.91 -5.82
N GLN A 183 -13.61 -15.61 -5.22
CA GLN A 183 -14.87 -15.52 -5.96
C GLN A 183 -14.80 -14.45 -7.06
N LEU A 184 -14.39 -13.22 -6.73
CA LEU A 184 -14.34 -12.10 -7.67
C LEU A 184 -13.38 -12.37 -8.84
N VAL A 185 -12.27 -13.07 -8.59
CA VAL A 185 -11.32 -13.50 -9.62
C VAL A 185 -11.91 -14.62 -10.48
N GLY A 186 -12.53 -15.64 -9.86
CA GLY A 186 -13.13 -16.75 -10.59
C GLY A 186 -14.32 -16.34 -11.47
N GLU A 187 -15.10 -15.36 -11.03
CA GLU A 187 -16.21 -14.77 -11.79
C GLU A 187 -15.74 -13.78 -12.87
N GLY A 188 -14.47 -13.37 -12.87
CA GLY A 188 -13.91 -12.39 -13.80
C GLY A 188 -14.26 -10.93 -13.50
N THR A 189 -14.81 -10.64 -12.31
CA THR A 189 -15.04 -9.26 -11.85
C THR A 189 -13.72 -8.54 -11.57
N LEU A 190 -12.71 -9.29 -11.09
CA LEU A 190 -11.34 -8.84 -10.92
C LEU A 190 -10.40 -9.73 -11.74
N PRO A 191 -9.27 -9.22 -12.26
CA PRO A 191 -8.25 -10.08 -12.84
C PRO A 191 -7.51 -10.86 -11.76
N GLY A 192 -6.70 -11.83 -12.18
CA GLY A 192 -5.75 -12.49 -11.29
C GLY A 192 -4.82 -11.48 -10.60
N GLY A 193 -4.30 -11.85 -9.44
CA GLY A 193 -3.46 -10.95 -8.66
C GLY A 193 -2.85 -11.58 -7.43
N TYR A 194 -2.54 -10.74 -6.47
CA TYR A 194 -1.74 -11.11 -5.31
C TYR A 194 -2.41 -10.70 -4.01
N ALA A 195 -2.28 -11.54 -3.00
CA ALA A 195 -2.77 -11.28 -1.66
C ALA A 195 -1.66 -11.40 -0.63
N ALA A 196 -1.75 -10.59 0.42
CA ALA A 196 -0.79 -10.56 1.53
C ALA A 196 -1.52 -10.65 2.87
N ASP A 197 -1.00 -11.53 3.73
CA ASP A 197 -1.35 -11.59 5.14
C ASP A 197 -0.93 -10.31 5.89
N GLU A 198 -1.32 -10.19 7.14
CA GLU A 198 -0.67 -9.27 8.07
C GLU A 198 0.85 -9.47 8.07
N SER A 199 1.60 -8.38 8.22
CA SER A 199 3.08 -8.40 8.28
C SER A 199 3.77 -8.85 7.00
N VAL A 200 3.06 -8.93 5.88
CA VAL A 200 3.60 -9.27 4.55
C VAL A 200 3.47 -8.08 3.61
N ALA A 201 4.51 -7.86 2.80
CA ALA A 201 4.51 -6.89 1.70
C ALA A 201 4.81 -7.55 0.36
N LEU A 202 4.13 -7.09 -0.68
CA LEU A 202 4.31 -7.48 -2.07
C LEU A 202 5.16 -6.39 -2.75
N HIS A 203 6.32 -6.77 -3.27
CA HIS A 203 7.25 -5.85 -3.92
C HIS A 203 7.20 -6.01 -5.43
N TYR A 204 6.90 -4.90 -6.11
CA TYR A 204 6.88 -4.76 -7.56
C TYR A 204 7.98 -3.83 -8.05
N VAL A 205 8.50 -4.12 -9.24
CA VAL A 205 9.40 -3.25 -10.00
C VAL A 205 8.81 -3.06 -11.39
N GLY A 206 8.54 -1.81 -11.76
CA GLY A 206 7.52 -1.52 -12.75
C GLY A 206 6.21 -2.22 -12.38
N THR A 207 5.63 -2.94 -13.33
CA THR A 207 4.43 -3.76 -13.10
C THR A 207 4.73 -5.21 -12.77
N GLU A 208 6.00 -5.61 -12.65
CA GLU A 208 6.37 -7.00 -12.42
C GLU A 208 6.40 -7.31 -10.91
N PHE A 209 5.73 -8.38 -10.51
CA PHE A 209 5.87 -8.91 -9.15
C PHE A 209 7.25 -9.55 -8.99
N VAL A 210 8.04 -9.05 -8.05
CA VAL A 210 9.43 -9.52 -7.84
C VAL A 210 9.50 -10.52 -6.69
N GLN A 211 8.92 -10.17 -5.54
CA GLN A 211 8.94 -11.00 -4.34
C GLN A 211 7.92 -10.56 -3.31
N ALA A 212 7.61 -11.45 -2.37
CA ALA A 212 6.99 -11.10 -1.10
C ALA A 212 8.06 -11.04 0.00
N VAL A 213 7.91 -10.12 0.95
CA VAL A 213 8.76 -10.00 2.14
C VAL A 213 7.92 -9.97 3.41
N SER A 214 8.46 -10.48 4.50
CA SER A 214 7.77 -10.54 5.79
C SER A 214 8.76 -10.40 6.93
N PHE A 215 8.31 -9.92 8.09
CA PHE A 215 9.06 -10.01 9.36
C PHE A 215 8.51 -11.10 10.29
N ARG A 216 7.58 -11.93 9.80
CA ARG A 216 7.00 -13.07 10.53
C ARG A 216 7.10 -14.33 9.68
N GLN A 217 7.64 -15.40 10.26
CA GLN A 217 7.89 -16.66 9.57
C GLN A 217 6.61 -17.37 9.09
N GLU A 218 5.51 -17.28 9.85
CA GLU A 218 4.27 -18.01 9.56
C GLU A 218 3.38 -17.32 8.50
N ALA A 219 3.60 -16.03 8.27
CA ALA A 219 2.77 -15.22 7.38
C ALA A 219 3.08 -15.51 5.90
N GLY A 220 2.06 -15.49 5.04
CA GLY A 220 2.15 -15.85 3.63
C GLY A 220 1.75 -14.73 2.67
N ALA A 221 2.26 -14.83 1.44
CA ALA A 221 1.67 -14.19 0.28
C ALA A 221 1.01 -15.25 -0.61
N TYR A 222 0.13 -14.84 -1.50
CA TYR A 222 -0.63 -15.74 -2.35
C TYR A 222 -0.82 -15.15 -3.73
N ARG A 223 -0.70 -15.98 -4.76
CA ARG A 223 -1.14 -15.67 -6.11
C ARG A 223 -2.52 -16.28 -6.32
N VAL A 224 -3.49 -15.48 -6.75
CA VAL A 224 -4.87 -15.88 -7.02
C VAL A 224 -5.16 -15.70 -8.51
N GLU A 225 -5.56 -16.77 -9.18
CA GLU A 225 -5.74 -16.79 -10.64
C GLU A 225 -7.05 -17.48 -11.02
N PRO A 226 -7.69 -17.11 -12.14
CA PRO A 226 -8.81 -17.89 -12.67
C PRO A 226 -8.40 -19.34 -12.96
N ASP A 227 -9.26 -20.30 -12.60
CA ASP A 227 -9.02 -21.75 -12.76
C ASP A 227 -10.27 -22.46 -13.29
N GLY A 228 -10.81 -21.95 -14.40
CA GLY A 228 -12.05 -22.40 -15.00
C GLY A 228 -13.26 -21.50 -14.69
N PRO A 229 -14.46 -21.86 -15.18
CA PRO A 229 -15.64 -21.00 -15.06
C PRO A 229 -16.06 -20.79 -13.60
N GLY A 230 -15.95 -19.56 -13.10
CA GLY A 230 -16.40 -19.20 -11.76
C GLY A 230 -15.46 -19.62 -10.63
N THR A 231 -14.29 -20.17 -10.95
CA THR A 231 -13.34 -20.73 -9.97
C THR A 231 -12.01 -20.03 -10.02
N ALA A 232 -11.35 -19.93 -8.87
CA ALA A 232 -9.99 -19.42 -8.77
C ALA A 232 -9.09 -20.44 -8.09
N LYS A 233 -7.84 -20.48 -8.53
CA LYS A 233 -6.75 -21.22 -7.91
C LYS A 233 -5.91 -20.25 -7.11
N GLU A 234 -5.59 -20.67 -5.89
CA GLU A 234 -4.65 -19.97 -5.03
C GLU A 234 -3.34 -20.77 -4.93
N THR A 235 -2.22 -20.07 -5.05
CA THR A 235 -0.88 -20.63 -4.83
C THR A 235 -0.16 -19.80 -3.78
N ARG A 236 0.23 -20.43 -2.67
CA ARG A 236 1.04 -19.77 -1.63
C ARG A 236 2.42 -19.42 -2.18
N LEU A 237 2.88 -18.22 -1.86
CA LEU A 237 4.20 -17.67 -2.15
C LEU A 237 4.91 -17.46 -0.81
N GLU A 238 6.03 -18.12 -0.60
CA GLU A 238 6.79 -17.97 0.64
C GLU A 238 7.52 -16.62 0.68
N PRO A 239 7.20 -15.72 1.64
CA PRO A 239 7.88 -14.44 1.73
C PRO A 239 9.34 -14.63 2.18
N ARG A 240 10.25 -13.81 1.64
CA ARG A 240 11.60 -13.70 2.18
C ARG A 240 11.54 -13.02 3.55
N LEU A 241 12.12 -13.67 4.56
CA LEU A 241 12.20 -13.11 5.90
C LEU A 241 13.16 -11.91 5.92
N LEU A 242 12.68 -10.77 6.41
CA LEU A 242 13.49 -9.61 6.73
C LEU A 242 14.14 -9.83 8.09
N ALA A 243 15.37 -9.33 8.26
CA ALA A 243 16.03 -9.36 9.56
C ALA A 243 15.15 -8.65 10.60
N SER A 244 15.05 -9.24 11.79
CA SER A 244 14.40 -8.57 12.92
C SER A 244 15.16 -7.31 13.30
N LEU A 245 14.44 -6.38 13.92
CA LEU A 245 15.01 -5.21 14.58
C LEU A 245 16.06 -5.60 15.62
#